data_AF-A0AAD1ACY4-F1
#
_entry.id   AF-A0AAD1ACY4-F1
#
_cell.length_a   1.000
_cell.length_b   1.000
_cell.length_c   1.000
_cell.angle_alpha   90.00
_cell.angle_beta   90.00
_cell.angle_gamma   90.00
#
_symmetry.space_group_name_H-M   'P 1'
#
loop_
_entity.id
_entity.type
_entity.pdbx_description
1 polymer ?
#
loop_
_entity_poly.entity_id
_entity_poly.type
_entity_poly.pdbx_seq_one_letter_code
_entity_poly.pdbx_strand_id
1 'polypeptide(L)'
;MGTTTRDAFVALGSAGLRNWITSAQQLHAGKVYAGQATDRKWGNSFPDDETSWMGREFSPWHSVNPADPAFGAHVFGVETGGDAGLPVTKHDAVAGDSTDDRGYLDKDTESADNVSLALGGEDEKLTPPTPFRETLPRPVPQRAPEAPAHG
;
A
#
# COMPACT_ATOMS: atom_id res chain seq x y z
N MET A 1 -37.02 -3.17 6.96
CA MET A 1 -36.02 -4.16 6.49
C MET A 1 -34.86 -3.36 5.92
N GLY A 2 -33.73 -3.31 6.63
CA GLY A 2 -32.56 -2.54 6.20
C GLY A 2 -31.80 -3.30 5.13
N THR A 3 -31.56 -2.66 3.98
CA THR A 3 -30.64 -3.15 2.97
C THR A 3 -29.22 -2.99 3.51
N THR A 4 -28.68 -4.04 4.12
CA THR A 4 -27.24 -4.07 4.41
C THR A 4 -26.53 -4.28 3.09
N THR A 5 -26.12 -3.19 2.45
CA THR A 5 -25.30 -3.20 1.24
C THR A 5 -23.99 -3.94 1.56
N ARG A 6 -23.87 -5.21 1.14
CA ARG A 6 -22.64 -6.00 1.26
C ARG A 6 -21.71 -5.78 0.06
N ASP A 7 -21.59 -4.52 -0.36
CA ASP A 7 -20.70 -4.15 -1.45
C ASP A 7 -19.39 -3.66 -0.86
N ALA A 8 -18.33 -4.44 -1.06
CA ALA A 8 -16.98 -4.09 -0.62
C ALA A 8 -16.13 -3.75 -1.86
N PHE A 9 -15.45 -2.61 -1.79
CA PHE A 9 -14.40 -2.26 -2.74
C PHE A 9 -13.05 -2.49 -2.06
N VAL A 10 -12.15 -3.21 -2.74
CA VAL A 10 -10.80 -3.47 -2.24
C VAL A 10 -9.79 -2.98 -3.27
N ALA A 11 -9.01 -1.96 -2.92
CA ALA A 11 -7.81 -1.57 -3.66
C ALA A 11 -6.67 -2.51 -3.26
N LEU A 12 -6.15 -3.27 -4.23
CA LEU A 12 -5.01 -4.16 -4.03
C LEU A 12 -3.71 -3.37 -4.10
N GLY A 13 -2.89 -3.50 -3.06
CA GLY A 13 -1.61 -2.80 -2.96
C GLY A 13 -1.72 -1.28 -2.91
N SER A 14 -0.56 -0.62 -2.85
CA SER A 14 -0.44 0.85 -2.76
C SER A 14 -0.83 1.60 -4.05
N ALA A 15 -1.61 0.96 -4.94
CA ALA A 15 -2.03 1.47 -6.23
C ALA A 15 -2.93 2.71 -6.07
N GLY A 16 -2.56 3.79 -6.77
CA GLY A 16 -3.31 5.03 -6.74
C GLY A 16 -4.63 4.95 -7.51
N LEU A 17 -5.63 5.69 -7.04
CA LEU A 17 -6.90 5.88 -7.73
C LEU A 17 -6.84 7.07 -8.68
N ARG A 18 -7.78 7.11 -9.63
CA ARG A 18 -7.89 8.23 -10.57
C ARG A 18 -8.05 9.54 -9.84
N ASN A 19 -7.47 10.61 -10.37
CA ASN A 19 -7.41 11.93 -9.72
C ASN A 19 -8.77 12.52 -9.32
N TRP A 20 -9.88 12.06 -9.93
CA TRP A 20 -11.23 12.52 -9.62
C TRP A 20 -11.96 11.68 -8.55
N ILE A 21 -11.39 10.56 -8.12
CA ILE A 21 -11.90 9.74 -7.00
C ILE A 21 -11.08 10.13 -5.78
N THR A 22 -11.47 11.19 -5.09
CA THR A 22 -10.72 11.79 -3.98
C THR A 22 -11.18 11.32 -2.60
N SER A 23 -12.22 10.49 -2.53
CA SER A 23 -12.80 9.99 -1.28
C SER A 23 -13.50 8.65 -1.46
N ALA A 24 -13.57 7.85 -0.38
CA ALA A 24 -14.22 6.54 -0.36
C ALA A 24 -15.71 6.61 -0.73
N GLN A 25 -16.39 7.71 -0.42
CA GLN A 25 -17.82 7.90 -0.70
C GLN A 25 -18.12 7.91 -2.21
N GLN A 26 -17.15 8.32 -3.04
CA GLN A 26 -17.30 8.34 -4.50
C GLN A 26 -17.22 6.94 -5.13
N LEU A 27 -16.79 5.93 -4.38
CA LEU A 27 -16.76 4.54 -4.84
C LEU A 27 -18.12 3.85 -4.71
N HIS A 28 -19.10 4.47 -4.04
CA HIS A 28 -20.45 3.95 -3.84
C HIS A 28 -20.49 2.52 -3.24
N ALA A 29 -19.47 2.15 -2.49
CA ALA A 29 -19.38 0.87 -1.78
C ALA A 29 -19.83 1.02 -0.32
N GLY A 30 -20.39 -0.03 0.26
CA GLY A 30 -20.71 -0.07 1.69
C GLY A 30 -19.45 -0.05 2.56
N LYS A 31 -18.37 -0.67 2.07
CA LYS A 31 -17.04 -0.66 2.69
C LYS A 31 -15.95 -0.50 1.64
N VAL A 32 -14.90 0.24 2.00
CA VAL A 32 -13.74 0.50 1.13
C VAL A 32 -12.49 0.10 1.90
N TYR A 33 -11.68 -0.76 1.31
CA TYR A 33 -10.42 -1.25 1.86
C TYR A 33 -9.25 -0.91 0.94
N ALA A 34 -8.09 -0.66 1.52
CA ALA A 34 -6.86 -0.37 0.79
C ALA A 34 -5.70 -1.19 1.36
N GLY A 35 -5.12 -2.06 0.55
CA GLY A 35 -3.87 -2.72 0.89
C GLY A 35 -2.72 -1.72 0.80
N GLN A 36 -1.81 -1.72 1.76
CA GLN A 36 -0.67 -0.81 1.77
C GLN A 36 0.61 -1.63 1.98
N ALA A 37 1.49 -1.55 0.99
CA ALA A 37 2.89 -1.94 1.12
C ALA A 37 3.66 -0.86 1.88
N THR A 38 4.73 -1.25 2.59
CA THR A 38 5.60 -0.30 3.29
C THR A 38 6.29 0.57 2.26
N ASP A 39 6.13 1.89 2.37
CA ASP A 39 6.94 2.82 1.57
C ASP A 39 8.41 2.70 2.04
N ARG A 40 9.24 1.87 1.40
CA ARG A 40 10.70 1.87 1.62
C ARG A 40 11.39 2.54 0.44
N LYS A 41 12.28 3.48 0.74
CA LYS A 41 13.03 4.22 -0.28
C LYS A 41 13.87 3.29 -1.15
N TRP A 42 13.91 3.63 -2.43
CA TRP A 42 14.83 3.11 -3.46
C TRP A 42 16.26 2.90 -2.91
N GLY A 43 16.81 1.69 -3.08
CA GLY A 43 18.20 1.35 -2.72
C GLY A 43 18.40 0.50 -1.46
N ASN A 44 17.36 -0.14 -0.92
CA ASN A 44 17.49 -1.13 0.15
C ASN A 44 17.64 -2.55 -0.44
N SER A 45 18.70 -3.27 -0.06
CA SER A 45 19.07 -4.59 -0.60
C SER A 45 18.26 -5.79 -0.07
N PHE A 46 16.98 -5.61 0.27
CA PHE A 46 16.10 -6.70 0.71
C PHE A 46 15.04 -7.01 -0.37
N PRO A 47 14.59 -8.27 -0.47
CA PRO A 47 13.73 -8.74 -1.55
C PRO A 47 12.27 -8.30 -1.34
N ASP A 48 11.97 -7.02 -1.53
CA ASP A 48 10.63 -6.46 -1.33
C ASP A 48 10.14 -5.69 -2.60
N ASP A 49 8.84 -5.41 -2.73
CA ASP A 49 8.21 -4.74 -3.88
C ASP A 49 8.69 -3.26 -3.99
N GLU A 50 9.86 -3.05 -4.61
CA GLU A 50 10.51 -1.74 -4.82
C GLU A 50 9.63 -0.72 -5.58
N THR A 51 8.48 -1.14 -6.12
CA THR A 51 7.66 -0.41 -7.08
C THR A 51 6.28 0.01 -6.59
N SER A 52 5.81 -0.41 -5.41
CA SER A 52 4.41 -0.20 -4.99
C SER A 52 4.01 1.27 -4.85
N TRP A 53 4.95 2.15 -4.46
CA TRP A 53 4.72 3.60 -4.38
C TRP A 53 4.93 4.30 -5.74
N MET A 54 5.77 3.74 -6.61
CA MET A 54 6.17 4.38 -7.87
C MET A 54 4.99 4.56 -8.84
N GLY A 55 4.06 3.60 -8.88
CA GLY A 55 2.87 3.71 -9.72
C GLY A 55 1.98 4.93 -9.39
N ARG A 56 1.91 5.32 -8.11
CA ARG A 56 1.17 6.49 -7.62
C ARG A 56 1.95 7.79 -7.79
N GLU A 57 3.24 7.77 -7.47
CA GLU A 57 4.10 8.98 -7.49
C GLU A 57 4.32 9.50 -8.92
N PHE A 58 4.40 8.61 -9.90
CA PHE A 58 4.75 8.97 -11.29
C PHE A 58 3.58 8.92 -12.27
N SER A 59 2.37 8.54 -11.84
CA SER A 59 1.20 8.52 -12.72
C SER A 59 0.46 9.86 -12.69
N PRO A 60 0.41 10.62 -13.81
CA PRO A 60 -0.30 11.89 -13.86
C PRO A 60 -1.83 11.73 -13.75
N TRP A 61 -2.34 10.49 -13.81
CA TRP A 61 -3.77 10.18 -13.84
C TRP A 61 -4.26 9.41 -12.62
N HIS A 62 -3.36 8.86 -11.79
CA HIS A 62 -3.69 7.96 -10.68
C HIS A 62 -2.93 8.36 -9.40
N SER A 63 -3.01 9.64 -9.01
CA SER A 63 -2.23 10.17 -7.88
C SER A 63 -2.91 10.05 -6.52
N VAL A 64 -4.19 9.67 -6.46
CA VAL A 64 -4.91 9.60 -5.18
C VAL A 64 -4.48 8.37 -4.39
N ASN A 65 -4.04 8.56 -3.16
CA ASN A 65 -3.71 7.46 -2.25
C ASN A 65 -4.96 6.99 -1.48
N PRO A 66 -5.50 5.79 -1.75
CA PRO A 66 -6.63 5.26 -0.99
C PRO A 66 -6.27 4.90 0.46
N ALA A 67 -4.99 4.75 0.79
CA ALA A 67 -4.51 4.52 2.16
C ALA A 67 -4.33 5.81 2.98
N ASP A 68 -4.54 6.99 2.38
CA ASP A 68 -4.55 8.25 3.12
C ASP A 68 -5.73 8.27 4.10
N PRO A 69 -5.53 8.58 5.40
CA PRO A 69 -6.63 8.68 6.36
C PRO A 69 -7.76 9.62 5.91
N ALA A 70 -7.45 10.68 5.13
CA ALA A 70 -8.43 11.61 4.59
C ALA A 70 -9.31 10.99 3.48
N PHE A 71 -8.86 9.91 2.84
CA PHE A 71 -9.65 9.19 1.84
C PHE A 71 -10.80 8.40 2.46
N GLY A 72 -10.61 7.86 3.67
CA GLY A 72 -11.63 7.17 4.45
C GLY A 72 -11.77 5.66 4.20
N ALA A 73 -10.72 5.00 3.72
CA ALA A 73 -10.69 3.53 3.60
C ALA A 73 -10.19 2.84 4.88
N HIS A 74 -10.53 1.57 5.03
CA HIS A 74 -9.91 0.64 5.97
C HIS A 74 -8.59 0.14 5.39
N VAL A 75 -7.46 0.44 6.04
CA VAL A 75 -6.13 0.11 5.52
C VAL A 75 -5.61 -1.20 6.13
N PHE A 76 -5.03 -2.08 5.31
CA PHE A 76 -4.45 -3.36 5.74
C PHE A 76 -3.05 -3.61 5.15
N GLY A 77 -2.28 -4.53 5.73
CA GLY A 77 -0.91 -4.86 5.30
C GLY A 77 -0.80 -5.88 4.17
N VAL A 78 0.32 -5.86 3.44
CA VAL A 78 0.62 -6.80 2.34
C VAL A 78 2.05 -7.39 2.38
N GLU A 79 2.81 -7.15 3.45
CA GLU A 79 4.26 -7.41 3.53
C GLU A 79 4.78 -8.00 4.86
N THR A 80 3.95 -8.28 5.87
CA THR A 80 4.47 -8.65 7.20
C THR A 80 5.26 -9.96 7.19
N GLY A 81 4.92 -10.92 6.34
CA GLY A 81 5.60 -12.21 6.27
C GLY A 81 5.34 -13.08 7.51
N GLY A 82 5.40 -14.42 7.38
CA GLY A 82 5.29 -15.31 8.54
C GLY A 82 3.91 -15.27 9.21
N ASP A 83 3.83 -14.91 10.50
CA ASP A 83 2.64 -15.00 11.39
C ASP A 83 1.34 -14.29 10.89
N ALA A 84 1.34 -13.73 9.68
CA ALA A 84 0.19 -13.15 8.98
C ALA A 84 0.16 -13.46 7.45
N GLY A 85 0.89 -14.49 7.00
CA GLY A 85 1.04 -14.86 5.59
C GLY A 85 2.38 -14.40 4.99
N LEU A 86 2.66 -14.81 3.77
CA LEU A 86 3.86 -14.48 3.00
C LEU A 86 3.78 -13.04 2.47
N PRO A 87 4.91 -12.34 2.33
CA PRO A 87 4.92 -10.99 1.76
C PRO A 87 4.66 -11.04 0.24
N VAL A 88 4.03 -9.99 -0.28
CA VAL A 88 3.96 -9.73 -1.72
C VAL A 88 5.36 -9.29 -2.21
N THR A 89 5.85 -9.91 -3.29
CA THR A 89 7.16 -9.62 -3.88
C THR A 89 7.07 -9.09 -5.31
N LYS A 90 5.88 -9.12 -5.91
CA LYS A 90 5.59 -8.58 -7.25
C LYS A 90 4.33 -7.73 -7.26
N HIS A 91 4.33 -6.74 -8.13
CA HIS A 91 3.19 -5.84 -8.32
C HIS A 91 2.04 -6.42 -9.16
N ASP A 92 2.12 -7.70 -9.49
CA ASP A 92 1.09 -8.42 -10.24
C ASP A 92 -0.05 -8.86 -9.33
N ALA A 93 -1.25 -9.04 -9.89
CA ALA A 93 -2.36 -9.66 -9.15
C ALA A 93 -2.00 -11.09 -8.74
N VAL A 94 -1.35 -11.84 -9.64
CA VAL A 94 -0.85 -13.21 -9.46
C VAL A 94 0.48 -13.26 -10.20
N ALA A 95 1.57 -13.60 -9.52
CA ALA A 95 2.90 -13.71 -10.12
C ALA A 95 3.16 -15.11 -10.72
N GLY A 96 2.44 -16.14 -10.23
CA GLY A 96 2.48 -17.51 -10.74
C GLY A 96 3.24 -18.48 -9.84
N ASP A 97 3.55 -19.68 -10.35
CA ASP A 97 4.06 -20.81 -9.55
C ASP A 97 5.54 -20.71 -9.11
N SER A 98 6.20 -19.57 -9.38
CA SER A 98 7.58 -19.32 -8.92
C SER A 98 7.59 -19.22 -7.39
N THR A 99 8.43 -19.98 -6.71
CA THR A 99 8.44 -20.00 -5.23
C THR A 99 8.92 -18.71 -4.60
N ASP A 100 9.55 -17.83 -5.37
CA ASP A 100 10.12 -16.57 -4.87
C ASP A 100 9.27 -15.35 -5.25
N ASP A 101 8.44 -15.48 -6.28
CA ASP A 101 7.59 -14.40 -6.78
C ASP A 101 6.14 -14.57 -6.29
N ARG A 102 5.57 -13.51 -5.71
CA ARG A 102 4.22 -13.52 -5.14
C ARG A 102 3.53 -12.20 -5.45
N GLY A 103 2.40 -12.28 -6.14
CA GLY A 103 1.46 -11.18 -6.34
C GLY A 103 0.46 -11.06 -5.20
N TYR A 104 -0.39 -10.05 -5.29
CA TYR A 104 -1.36 -9.69 -4.23
C TYR A 104 -2.41 -10.77 -3.92
N LEU A 105 -2.69 -11.67 -4.85
CA LEU A 105 -3.68 -12.73 -4.73
C LEU A 105 -3.05 -14.13 -4.79
N ASP A 106 -1.72 -14.23 -4.75
CA ASP A 106 -1.07 -15.53 -4.63
C ASP A 106 -1.35 -16.15 -3.28
N LYS A 107 -1.44 -17.49 -3.28
CA LYS A 107 -1.79 -18.27 -2.10
C LYS A 107 -0.83 -18.00 -0.95
N ASP A 108 -1.37 -18.10 0.27
CA ASP A 108 -0.63 -17.94 1.51
C ASP A 108 -0.01 -16.55 1.70
N THR A 109 -0.38 -15.52 0.91
CA THR A 109 0.08 -14.14 1.11
C THR A 109 -0.80 -13.39 2.11
N GLU A 110 -0.19 -12.48 2.88
CA GLU A 110 -0.94 -11.59 3.78
C GLU A 110 -2.02 -10.80 3.03
N SER A 111 -1.68 -10.34 1.82
CA SER A 111 -2.63 -9.61 0.96
C SER A 111 -3.86 -10.46 0.62
N ALA A 112 -3.67 -11.71 0.18
CA ALA A 112 -4.80 -12.58 -0.17
C ALA A 112 -5.67 -12.91 1.06
N ASP A 113 -5.06 -13.10 2.23
CA ASP A 113 -5.77 -13.34 3.48
C ASP A 113 -6.58 -12.12 3.91
N ASN A 114 -5.98 -10.93 3.89
CA ASN A 114 -6.67 -9.68 4.20
C ASN A 114 -7.79 -9.34 3.21
N VAL A 115 -7.61 -9.61 1.92
CA VAL A 115 -8.69 -9.48 0.92
C VAL A 115 -9.85 -10.39 1.27
N SER A 116 -9.57 -11.64 1.66
CA SER A 116 -10.61 -12.59 2.06
C SER A 116 -11.36 -12.13 3.32
N LEU A 117 -10.64 -11.62 4.32
CA LEU A 117 -11.22 -11.05 5.53
C LEU A 117 -12.06 -9.79 5.24
N ALA A 118 -11.56 -8.88 4.39
CA ALA A 118 -12.26 -7.67 3.97
C ALA A 118 -13.58 -7.99 3.25
N LEU A 119 -13.57 -8.95 2.33
CA LEU A 119 -14.78 -9.43 1.65
C LEU A 119 -15.74 -10.14 2.61
N GLY A 120 -15.22 -10.74 3.68
CA GLY A 120 -15.99 -11.32 4.78
C GLY A 120 -16.60 -10.29 5.75
N GLY A 121 -16.15 -9.02 5.70
CA GLY A 121 -16.53 -7.98 6.66
C GLY A 121 -15.87 -8.14 8.05
N GLU A 122 -14.74 -8.83 8.10
CA GLU A 122 -14.00 -9.17 9.32
C GLU A 122 -12.94 -8.10 9.66
N ASP A 123 -13.38 -6.84 9.73
CA ASP A 123 -12.51 -5.65 9.84
C ASP A 123 -11.49 -5.74 11.01
N GLU A 124 -11.89 -6.36 12.13
CA GLU A 124 -11.07 -6.49 13.34
C GLU A 124 -9.93 -7.51 13.21
N LYS A 125 -10.00 -8.38 12.19
CA LYS A 125 -8.98 -9.41 11.91
C LYS A 125 -7.96 -8.97 10.87
N LEU A 126 -8.20 -7.83 10.20
CA LEU A 126 -7.26 -7.29 9.25
C LEU A 126 -5.93 -6.98 9.93
N THR A 127 -4.84 -7.38 9.30
CA THR A 127 -3.52 -7.01 9.82
C THR A 127 -3.21 -5.56 9.46
N PRO A 128 -2.64 -4.79 10.41
CA PRO A 128 -2.27 -3.41 10.12
C PRO A 128 -1.12 -3.37 9.12
N PRO A 129 -1.04 -2.35 8.27
CA PRO A 129 0.15 -2.14 7.46
C PRO A 129 1.38 -1.95 8.34
N THR A 130 2.51 -2.49 7.91
CA THR A 130 3.79 -2.26 8.59
C THR A 130 4.04 -0.75 8.67
N PRO A 131 4.30 -0.19 9.86
CA PRO A 131 4.52 1.23 9.99
C PRO A 131 5.74 1.66 9.18
N PHE A 132 5.66 2.81 8.53
CA PHE A 132 6.80 3.45 7.88
C PHE A 132 7.95 3.55 8.90
N ARG A 133 9.06 2.85 8.65
CA ARG A 133 10.27 3.03 9.47
C ARG A 133 10.90 4.37 9.08
N GLU A 134 10.62 5.42 9.84
CA GLU A 134 11.24 6.75 9.73
C GLU A 134 12.77 6.76 9.96
N THR A 135 13.39 5.65 10.37
CA THR A 135 14.81 5.60 10.72
C THR A 135 15.73 5.53 9.50
N LEU A 136 15.75 6.61 8.71
CA LEU A 136 17.00 7.15 8.18
C LEU A 136 17.00 8.64 8.54
N PRO A 137 18.05 9.16 9.21
CA PRO A 137 18.11 10.57 9.56
C PRO A 137 17.89 11.41 8.30
N ARG A 138 16.99 12.40 8.38
CA ARG A 138 16.84 13.43 7.35
C ARG A 138 18.24 13.95 7.00
N PRO A 139 18.62 14.04 5.71
CA PRO A 139 19.81 14.78 5.35
C PRO A 139 19.64 16.19 5.90
N VAL A 140 20.46 16.55 6.89
CA VAL A 140 20.62 17.95 7.26
C VAL A 140 21.08 18.64 5.98
N PRO A 141 20.39 19.69 5.51
CA PRO A 141 20.90 20.48 4.40
C PRO A 141 22.31 20.91 4.78
N GLN A 142 23.32 20.38 4.10
CA GLN A 142 24.66 20.91 4.25
C GLN A 142 24.56 22.38 3.83
N ARG A 143 24.80 23.29 4.78
CA ARG A 143 24.97 24.71 4.47
C ARG A 143 26.01 24.76 3.35
N ALA A 144 25.65 25.34 2.21
CA ALA A 144 26.57 25.52 1.11
C ALA A 144 27.88 26.12 1.67
N PRO A 145 29.05 25.61 1.26
CA PRO A 145 30.31 26.18 1.72
C PRO A 145 30.28 27.69 1.42
N GLU A 146 30.54 28.50 2.45
CA GLU A 146 30.66 29.95 2.28
C GLU A 146 31.67 30.21 1.17
N ALA A 147 31.23 30.92 0.13
CA ALA A 147 32.11 31.36 -0.93
C ALA A 147 33.25 32.18 -0.31
N PRO A 148 34.51 31.98 -0.73
CA PRO A 148 35.62 32.74 -0.17
C PRO A 148 35.39 34.23 -0.43
N ALA A 149 35.49 35.03 0.63
CA ALA A 149 35.51 36.47 0.51
C ALA A 149 36.71 36.87 -0.35
N HIS A 150 36.45 37.43 -1.52
CA HIS A 150 37.48 38.07 -2.32
C HIS A 150 37.97 39.31 -1.57
N GLY A 151 39.25 39.28 -1.17
CA GLY A 151 40.01 40.46 -0.77
C GLY A 151 40.60 41.19 -1.96
#